data_AF-A0A517W9T1-F1
#
_entry.id   AF-A0A517W9T1-F1
#
_cell.length_a   1.000
_cell.length_b   1.000
_cell.length_c   1.000
_cell.angle_alpha   90.00
_cell.angle_beta   90.00
_cell.angle_gamma   90.00
#
_symmetry.space_group_name_H-M   'P 1'
#
loop_
_entity.id
_entity.type
_entity.pdbx_description
1 polymer ?
#
loop_
_entity_poly.entity_id
_entity_poly.type
_entity_poly.pdbx_seq_one_letter_code
_entity_poly.pdbx_strand_id
1 'polypeptide(L)'
;MTKAVCFQCGHFKFGSFMPCDQCQPRPRTDDEMIVSLAMSDHYFADPTLEQMSQYIQEHDKPPLLDPESERVFRQNFEEVKASGALDQLFEEGEET
;
A
#
# COMPACT_ATOMS: atom_id res chain seq x y z
N MET A 1 -8.37 6.53 -9.78
CA MET A 1 -8.85 5.68 -8.66
C MET A 1 -7.81 4.59 -8.49
N THR A 2 -7.23 4.47 -7.30
CA THR A 2 -6.15 3.51 -7.03
C THR A 2 -6.73 2.21 -6.52
N LYS A 3 -6.36 1.10 -7.15
CA LYS A 3 -6.62 -0.26 -6.66
C LYS A 3 -5.40 -0.77 -5.90
N ALA A 4 -5.61 -1.34 -4.72
CA ALA A 4 -4.54 -1.85 -3.88
C ALA A 4 -4.89 -3.21 -3.28
N VAL A 5 -3.88 -3.97 -2.86
CA VAL A 5 -4.03 -5.19 -2.07
C VAL A 5 -3.74 -4.84 -0.61
N CYS A 6 -4.60 -5.27 0.31
CA CYS A 6 -4.36 -5.10 1.73
C CYS A 6 -3.11 -5.88 2.15
N PHE A 7 -2.11 -5.16 2.66
CA PHE A 7 -0.85 -5.74 3.14
C PHE A 7 -1.02 -6.75 4.30
N GLN A 8 -2.18 -6.77 4.96
CA GLN A 8 -2.47 -7.63 6.10
C GLN A 8 -3.24 -8.91 5.73
N CYS A 9 -4.25 -8.82 4.85
CA CYS A 9 -5.14 -9.96 4.56
C CYS A 9 -5.23 -10.33 3.07
N GLY A 10 -4.57 -9.58 2.18
CA GLY A 10 -4.58 -9.85 0.75
C GLY A 10 -5.87 -9.45 0.03
N HIS A 11 -6.86 -8.83 0.69
CA HIS A 11 -8.07 -8.36 0.03
C HIS A 11 -7.80 -7.18 -0.92
N PHE A 12 -8.43 -7.16 -2.09
CA PHE A 12 -8.39 -6.01 -2.99
C PHE A 12 -9.25 -4.87 -2.45
N LYS A 13 -8.67 -3.70 -2.24
CA LYS A 13 -9.32 -2.52 -1.67
C LYS A 13 -9.12 -1.28 -2.52
N PHE A 14 -9.97 -0.27 -2.29
CA PHE A 14 -9.78 1.06 -2.83
C PHE A 14 -8.73 1.83 -2.03
N GLY A 15 -7.75 2.42 -2.71
CA GLY A 15 -6.70 3.25 -2.11
C GLY A 15 -5.68 2.45 -1.29
N SER A 16 -4.39 2.71 -1.52
CA SER A 16 -3.32 2.10 -0.73
C SER A 16 -3.41 2.49 0.75
N PHE A 17 -3.72 3.75 1.06
CA PHE A 17 -3.70 4.26 2.44
C PHE A 17 -5.05 4.21 3.17
N MET A 18 -6.11 3.76 2.51
CA MET A 18 -7.43 3.62 3.14
C MET A 18 -7.48 2.37 4.04
N PRO A 19 -8.32 2.37 5.09
CA PRO A 19 -8.58 1.14 5.85
C PRO A 19 -9.10 0.05 4.92
N CYS A 20 -8.68 -1.19 5.14
CA CYS A 20 -9.26 -2.33 4.41
C CYS A 20 -10.71 -2.55 4.84
N ASP A 21 -11.62 -2.61 3.89
CA ASP A 21 -13.04 -2.94 4.09
C ASP A 21 -13.28 -4.37 4.59
N GLN A 22 -12.34 -5.29 4.39
CA GLN A 22 -12.42 -6.67 4.90
C GLN A 22 -11.89 -6.84 6.33
N CYS A 23 -10.68 -6.35 6.65
CA CYS A 23 -10.04 -6.59 7.95
C CYS A 23 -9.76 -5.34 8.79
N GLN A 24 -10.04 -4.14 8.27
CA GLN A 24 -9.92 -2.83 8.92
C GLN A 24 -8.53 -2.20 9.20
N PRO A 25 -7.34 -2.83 8.98
CA PRO A 25 -6.08 -2.14 9.19
C PRO A 25 -5.90 -1.01 8.17
N ARG A 26 -5.36 0.09 8.67
CA ARG A 26 -4.87 1.25 7.93
C ARG A 26 -3.36 1.33 8.16
N PRO A 27 -2.53 1.56 7.13
CA PRO A 27 -1.09 1.75 7.33
C PRO A 27 -0.83 3.00 8.18
N ARG A 28 0.03 2.89 9.20
CA ARG A 28 0.32 3.96 10.17
C ARG A 28 1.79 4.33 10.23
N THR A 29 2.66 3.36 9.98
CA THR A 29 4.11 3.59 9.91
C THR A 29 4.56 3.82 8.47
N ASP A 30 5.70 4.48 8.29
CA ASP A 30 6.27 4.69 6.96
C ASP A 30 6.50 3.36 6.23
N ASP A 31 6.95 2.32 6.94
CA ASP A 31 7.14 0.98 6.35
C ASP A 31 5.82 0.36 5.89
N GLU A 32 4.75 0.46 6.69
CA GLU A 32 3.42 0.00 6.28
C GLU A 32 2.87 0.81 5.11
N MET A 33 3.12 2.12 5.07
CA MET A 33 2.74 2.96 3.93
C MET A 33 3.50 2.57 2.67
N ILE A 34 4.81 2.36 2.75
CA ILE A 34 5.64 1.93 1.62
C ILE A 34 5.17 0.57 1.09
N VAL A 35 4.97 -0.41 1.98
CA VAL A 35 4.45 -1.73 1.57
C VAL A 35 3.07 -1.59 0.96
N SER A 36 2.16 -0.85 1.58
CA SER A 36 0.81 -0.70 1.07
C SER A 36 0.73 0.07 -0.25
N LEU A 37 1.68 0.98 -0.50
CA LEU A 37 1.82 1.68 -1.78
C LEU A 37 2.43 0.76 -2.85
N ALA A 38 3.47 0.00 -2.50
CA ALA A 38 4.06 -1.00 -3.39
C ALA A 38 3.00 -2.03 -3.84
N MET A 39 2.05 -2.37 -2.97
CA MET A 39 0.96 -3.29 -3.27
C MET A 39 -0.24 -2.63 -3.98
N SER A 40 0.01 -1.77 -4.95
CA SER A 40 -1.04 -1.06 -5.69
C SER A 40 -0.76 -0.93 -7.19
N ASP A 41 -1.80 -0.51 -7.92
CA ASP A 41 -1.75 -0.24 -9.37
C ASP A 41 -0.84 0.93 -9.77
N HIS A 42 -0.27 1.64 -8.80
CA HIS A 42 0.81 2.61 -9.04
C HIS A 42 2.13 1.95 -9.47
N TYR A 43 2.40 0.74 -8.99
CA TYR A 43 3.68 0.05 -9.24
C TYR A 43 3.54 -1.26 -10.00
N PHE A 44 2.43 -1.98 -9.83
CA PHE A 44 2.25 -3.28 -10.45
C PHE A 44 0.88 -3.42 -11.12
N ALA A 45 0.86 -4.13 -12.25
CA ALA A 45 -0.38 -4.46 -12.94
C ALA A 45 -1.17 -5.54 -12.18
N ASP A 46 -2.46 -5.66 -12.51
CA ASP A 46 -3.41 -6.60 -11.91
C ASP A 46 -2.88 -8.04 -11.76
N PRO A 47 -2.23 -8.67 -12.77
CA PRO A 47 -1.74 -10.05 -12.62
C PRO A 47 -0.72 -10.22 -11.48
N THR A 48 0.09 -9.20 -11.21
CA THR A 48 1.05 -9.21 -10.11
C THR A 48 0.35 -8.94 -8.77
N LEU A 49 -0.63 -8.03 -8.76
CA LEU A 49 -1.44 -7.77 -7.57
C LEU A 49 -2.24 -9.02 -7.16
N GLU A 50 -2.76 -9.79 -8.12
CA GLU A 50 -3.43 -11.07 -7.87
C GLU A 50 -2.48 -12.08 -7.22
N GLN A 51 -1.24 -12.18 -7.69
CA GLN A 51 -0.21 -13.03 -7.07
C GLN A 51 0.11 -12.59 -5.64
N MET A 52 0.23 -11.28 -5.40
CA MET A 52 0.47 -10.72 -4.05
C MET A 52 -0.72 -10.99 -3.11
N SER A 53 -1.94 -10.87 -3.62
CA SER A 53 -3.18 -11.18 -2.90
C SER A 53 -3.20 -12.64 -2.45
N GLN A 54 -2.95 -13.57 -3.37
CA GLN A 54 -2.86 -15.00 -3.07
C GLN A 54 -1.75 -15.31 -2.07
N TYR A 55 -0.56 -14.75 -2.27
CA TYR A 55 0.57 -14.92 -1.35
C TYR A 55 0.21 -14.55 0.09
N ILE A 56 -0.43 -13.39 0.31
CA ILE A 56 -0.81 -12.99 1.67
C ILE A 56 -1.85 -13.91 2.27
N GLN A 57 -2.84 -14.33 1.48
CA GLN A 57 -3.88 -15.25 1.95
C GLN A 57 -3.30 -16.62 2.35
N GLU A 58 -2.20 -17.04 1.74
CA GLU A 58 -1.53 -18.31 2.04
C GLU A 58 -0.49 -18.19 3.18
N HIS A 59 0.12 -17.02 3.37
CA HIS A 59 1.26 -16.84 4.26
C HIS A 59 1.04 -15.90 5.45
N ASP A 60 -0.13 -15.26 5.54
CA ASP A 60 -0.49 -14.27 6.56
C ASP A 60 0.50 -13.10 6.68
N LYS A 61 1.23 -12.80 5.59
CA LYS A 61 2.21 -11.70 5.52
C LYS A 61 2.45 -11.25 4.07
N PRO A 62 2.81 -9.97 3.85
CA PRO A 62 3.14 -9.49 2.51
C PRO A 62 4.43 -10.15 1.98
N PRO A 63 4.57 -10.27 0.64
CA PRO A 63 5.82 -10.69 0.05
C PRO A 63 6.92 -9.69 0.41
N LEU A 64 8.13 -10.20 0.65
CA LEU A 64 9.27 -9.34 0.90
C LEU A 64 9.63 -8.58 -0.38
N LEU A 65 9.81 -7.27 -0.23
CA LEU A 65 10.42 -6.46 -1.28
C LEU A 65 11.89 -6.86 -1.39
N ASP A 66 12.39 -7.00 -2.61
CA ASP A 66 13.83 -7.11 -2.79
C ASP A 66 14.50 -5.78 -2.39
N PRO A 67 15.78 -5.80 -1.97
CA PRO A 67 16.43 -4.60 -1.43
C PRO A 67 16.49 -3.41 -2.40
N GLU A 68 16.50 -3.66 -3.71
CA GLU A 68 16.52 -2.60 -4.71
C GLU A 68 15.14 -1.94 -4.82
N SER A 69 14.08 -2.75 -4.94
CA SER A 69 12.70 -2.27 -4.95
C SER A 69 12.36 -1.52 -3.66
N GLU A 70 12.74 -2.03 -2.49
CA GLU A 70 12.51 -1.36 -1.21
C GLU A 70 13.17 0.03 -1.19
N ARG A 71 14.42 0.12 -1.63
CA ARG A 71 15.15 1.40 -1.69
C ARG A 71 14.44 2.40 -2.61
N VAL A 72 14.00 1.97 -3.79
CA VAL A 72 13.29 2.83 -4.75
C VAL A 72 11.96 3.31 -4.18
N PHE A 73 11.15 2.41 -3.62
CA PHE A 73 9.85 2.78 -3.06
C PHE A 73 9.98 3.70 -1.85
N ARG A 74 10.97 3.45 -0.99
CA ARG A 74 11.27 4.31 0.16
C ARG A 74 11.68 5.71 -0.28
N GLN A 75 12.61 5.81 -1.24
CA GLN A 75 13.04 7.11 -1.76
C GLN A 75 11.86 7.91 -2.35
N ASN A 76 11.06 7.28 -3.21
CA ASN A 76 9.89 7.93 -3.81
C ASN A 76 8.88 8.36 -2.75
N PHE A 77 8.62 7.52 -1.75
CA PHE A 77 7.71 7.82 -0.66
C PHE A 77 8.20 9.00 0.19
N GLU A 78 9.49 9.04 0.53
CA GLU A 78 10.10 10.14 1.29
C GLU A 78 10.04 11.47 0.52
N GLU A 79 10.26 11.45 -0.79
CA GLU A 79 10.13 12.63 -1.66
C GLU A 79 8.69 13.17 -1.67
N VAL A 80 7.69 12.30 -1.83
CA VAL A 80 6.28 12.68 -1.80
C VAL A 80 5.88 13.18 -0.40
N LYS A 81 6.32 12.51 0.66
CA LYS A 81 6.08 12.94 2.04
C LYS A 81 6.67 14.31 2.33
N ALA A 82 7.92 14.56 1.92
CA ALA A 82 8.59 15.85 2.11
C ALA A 82 7.92 17.01 1.36
N SER A 83 7.17 16.72 0.30
CA SER A 83 6.39 17.72 -0.43
C SER A 83 5.12 18.18 0.29
N GLY A 84 4.70 17.50 1.36
CA GLY A 84 3.44 17.75 2.08
C GLY A 84 2.19 17.23 1.35
N ALA A 85 2.35 16.56 0.21
CA ALA A 85 1.23 16.00 -0.56
C ALA A 85 0.45 14.92 0.20
N LEU A 86 1.10 14.18 1.10
CA LEU A 86 0.42 13.18 1.94
C LEU A 86 -0.44 13.82 3.02
N ASP A 87 -0.02 14.95 3.57
CA ASP A 87 -0.78 15.65 4.62
C ASP A 87 -2.13 16.13 4.05
N GLN A 88 -2.11 16.73 2.86
CA GLN A 88 -3.32 17.14 2.14
C GLN A 88 -4.27 15.95 1.86
N LEU A 89 -3.71 14.80 1.46
CA LEU A 89 -4.50 13.60 1.17
C LEU A 89 -5.17 13.01 2.43
N PHE A 90 -4.53 13.13 3.60
CA PHE A 90 -5.10 12.66 4.85
C PHE A 90 -6.09 13.63 5.49
N GLU A 91 -5.91 14.93 5.31
CA GLU A 91 -6.88 15.96 5.72
C GLU A 91 -8.20 15.84 4.94
N GLU A 92 -8.14 15.62 3.62
CA GLU A 92 -9.33 15.45 2.78
C GLU A 92 -10.09 14.14 3.03
N GLY A 93 -9.42 13.11 3.57
CA GLY A 93 -10.00 11.79 3.82
C GLY A 93 -10.70 11.62 5.17
N GLU A 94 -10.61 12.60 6.09
CA GLU A 94 -11.27 12.57 7.40
C GLU A 94 -12.63 13.31 7.42
N GLU A 95 -13.00 14.03 6.35
CA GLU A 95 -14.25 14.77 6.25
C GLU A 95 -15.43 13.99 5.60
N THR A 96 -15.30 12.69 5.34
CA THR A 96 -16.37 11.86 4.72
C THR A 96 -16.82 10.68 5.58
#